data_AF-A0AA92WDT0-F1
#
_entry.id   AF-A0AA92WDT0-F1
#
_cell.length_a   1.000
_cell.length_b   1.000
_cell.length_c   1.000
_cell.angle_alpha   90.00
_cell.angle_beta   90.00
_cell.angle_gamma   90.00
#
_symmetry.space_group_name_H-M   'P 1'
#
loop_
_entity.id
_entity.type
_entity.pdbx_description
1 polymer ?
#
loop_
_entity_poly.entity_id
_entity_poly.type
_entity_poly.pdbx_seq_one_letter_code
_entity_poly.pdbx_strand_id
1 'polypeptide(L)'
;MKVIHSSIFRAVCAIIVGVLLIQYREQTVTWITIAIGVLFFLSGVISLASYWAAKRNAEKMQGQILSDSNGKPIMGMMPKFPLVSVGSLILGLLLALMPQVFIAWLMFILAFILILGALTQFVNLASAAKMGRVGILFWLFPSALLLLGLLAIIKPSAIASAPLFIIGWGMLIYGVVELLNAFKVSNNKRIWLKNQQQKQDLRKFMWM
;
A
#
# COMPACT_ATOMS: atom_id res chain seq x y z
N MET A 1 21.46 25.30 9.82
CA MET A 1 21.90 24.38 8.76
C MET A 1 21.11 23.06 8.73
N LYS A 2 20.56 22.59 9.86
CA LYS A 2 19.80 21.32 9.96
C LYS A 2 18.65 21.15 8.95
N VAL A 3 17.88 22.21 8.67
CA VAL A 3 16.70 22.12 7.77
C VAL A 3 17.10 21.84 6.31
N ILE A 4 18.20 22.43 5.84
CA ILE A 4 18.69 22.26 4.46
C ILE A 4 19.35 20.88 4.30
N HIS A 5 20.11 20.42 5.29
CA HIS A 5 20.67 19.06 5.29
C HIS A 5 19.58 17.98 5.32
N SER A 6 18.51 18.18 6.11
CA SER A 6 17.38 17.25 6.16
C SER A 6 16.62 17.16 4.83
N SER A 7 16.38 18.31 4.18
CA SER A 7 15.72 18.37 2.87
C SER A 7 16.55 17.71 1.76
N ILE A 8 17.86 17.99 1.69
CA ILE A 8 18.76 17.36 0.71
C ILE A 8 18.86 15.85 0.92
N PHE A 9 18.98 15.40 2.18
CA PHE A 9 19.01 13.97 2.49
C PHE A 9 17.73 13.27 2.02
N ARG A 10 16.56 13.82 2.34
CA ARG A 10 15.27 13.31 1.88
C ARG A 10 15.17 13.26 0.35
N ALA A 11 15.64 14.30 -0.33
CA ALA A 11 15.66 14.36 -1.79
C ALA A 11 16.51 13.24 -2.39
N VAL A 12 17.73 13.05 -1.89
CA VAL A 12 18.63 11.98 -2.34
C VAL A 12 18.04 10.60 -2.06
N CYS A 13 17.48 10.39 -0.87
CA CYS A 13 16.79 9.14 -0.53
C CYS A 13 15.61 8.88 -1.48
N ALA A 14 14.77 9.88 -1.76
CA ALA A 14 13.65 9.75 -2.68
C ALA A 14 14.09 9.41 -4.10
N ILE A 15 15.19 9.99 -4.58
CA ILE A 15 15.77 9.65 -5.89
C ILE A 15 16.24 8.20 -5.90
N ILE A 16 17.02 7.77 -4.91
CA ILE A 16 17.53 6.40 -4.82
C ILE A 16 16.38 5.39 -4.77
N VAL A 17 15.41 5.60 -3.88
CA VAL A 17 14.23 4.74 -3.78
C VAL A 17 13.42 4.75 -5.07
N GLY A 18 13.26 5.92 -5.71
CA GLY A 18 12.58 6.05 -7.01
C GLY A 18 13.24 5.22 -8.11
N VAL A 19 14.58 5.28 -8.24
CA VAL A 19 15.34 4.46 -9.19
C VAL A 19 15.18 2.97 -8.88
N LEU A 20 15.33 2.57 -7.62
CA LEU A 20 15.18 1.17 -7.20
C LEU A 20 13.78 0.64 -7.49
N LEU A 21 12.73 1.44 -7.23
CA LEU A 21 11.35 1.07 -7.55
C LEU A 21 11.15 0.88 -9.05
N ILE A 22 11.73 1.73 -9.90
CA ILE A 22 11.60 1.59 -11.35
C ILE A 22 12.33 0.35 -11.85
N GLN A 23 13.56 0.12 -11.39
CA GLN A 23 14.42 -0.95 -11.87
C GLN A 23 14.00 -2.34 -11.36
N TYR A 24 13.59 -2.42 -10.09
CA TYR A 24 13.29 -3.68 -9.41
C TYR A 24 11.80 -3.84 -9.09
N ARG A 25 10.89 -3.14 -9.78
CA ARG A 25 9.44 -3.14 -9.51
C ARG A 25 8.84 -4.53 -9.29
N GLU A 26 9.12 -5.48 -10.19
CA GLU A 26 8.57 -6.84 -10.14
C GLU A 26 9.06 -7.58 -8.88
N GLN A 27 10.34 -7.40 -8.54
CA GLN A 27 10.95 -7.97 -7.34
C GLN A 27 10.34 -7.32 -6.10
N THR A 28 10.15 -6.01 -6.10
CA THR A 28 9.52 -5.28 -4.99
C THR A 28 8.11 -5.77 -4.71
N VAL A 29 7.26 -5.97 -5.74
CA VAL A 29 5.93 -6.59 -5.55
C VAL A 29 6.07 -7.94 -4.88
N THR A 30 6.98 -8.77 -5.38
CA THR A 30 7.21 -10.13 -4.88
C THR A 30 7.64 -10.12 -3.40
N TRP A 31 8.62 -9.29 -3.04
CA TRP A 31 9.12 -9.17 -1.66
C TRP A 31 8.05 -8.61 -0.72
N ILE A 32 7.25 -7.64 -1.16
CA ILE A 32 6.10 -7.15 -0.40
C ILE A 32 5.10 -8.28 -0.15
N THR A 33 4.77 -9.07 -1.18
CA THR A 33 3.87 -10.22 -1.03
C THR A 33 4.42 -11.26 -0.06
N ILE A 34 5.71 -11.58 -0.13
CA ILE A 34 6.37 -12.49 0.82
C ILE A 34 6.28 -11.92 2.25
N ALA A 35 6.60 -10.64 2.43
CA ALA A 35 6.56 -10.00 3.74
C ALA A 35 5.15 -10.03 4.35
N ILE A 36 4.13 -9.72 3.54
CA ILE A 36 2.72 -9.85 3.94
C ILE A 36 2.40 -11.30 4.30
N GLY A 37 2.86 -12.28 3.51
CA GLY A 37 2.69 -13.70 3.78
C GLY A 37 3.27 -14.14 5.12
N VAL A 38 4.51 -13.73 5.42
CA VAL A 38 5.16 -14.01 6.71
C VAL A 38 4.38 -13.38 7.87
N LEU A 39 3.91 -12.15 7.73
CA LEU A 39 3.08 -11.48 8.74
C LEU A 39 1.75 -12.21 8.98
N PHE A 40 1.06 -12.64 7.92
CA PHE A 40 -0.16 -13.45 8.03
C PHE A 40 0.10 -14.81 8.66
N PHE A 41 1.22 -15.46 8.32
CA PHE A 41 1.61 -16.73 8.90
C PHE A 41 1.84 -16.59 10.41
N LEU A 42 2.66 -15.61 10.82
CA LEU A 42 2.94 -15.33 12.24
C LEU A 42 1.66 -15.02 13.01
N SER A 43 0.79 -14.18 12.47
CA SER A 43 -0.53 -13.88 13.06
C SER A 43 -1.38 -15.15 13.24
N GLY A 44 -1.40 -16.02 12.23
CA GLY A 44 -2.10 -17.31 12.27
C GLY A 44 -1.55 -18.26 13.35
N VAL A 45 -0.22 -18.35 13.48
CA VAL A 45 0.44 -19.17 14.51
C VAL A 45 0.07 -18.67 15.90
N ILE A 46 0.17 -17.36 16.15
CA ILE A 46 -0.14 -16.76 17.46
C ILE A 46 -1.60 -17.01 17.84
N SER A 47 -2.53 -16.88 16.90
CA SER A 47 -3.95 -17.11 17.15
C SER A 47 -4.29 -18.59 17.39
N LEU A 48 -3.60 -19.52 16.72
CA LEU A 48 -3.79 -20.95 16.99
C LEU A 48 -3.20 -21.35 18.35
N ALA A 49 -2.05 -20.77 18.72
CA ALA A 49 -1.44 -20.95 20.03
C ALA A 49 -2.33 -20.43 21.16
N SER A 50 -2.94 -19.26 20.98
CA SER A 50 -3.89 -18.71 21.97
C SER A 50 -5.16 -19.55 22.10
N TYR A 51 -5.66 -20.10 20.99
CA TYR A 51 -6.77 -21.06 21.02
C TYR A 51 -6.43 -22.34 21.80
N TRP A 52 -5.25 -22.93 21.58
CA TRP A 52 -4.82 -24.11 22.35
C TRP A 52 -4.60 -23.81 23.83
N ALA A 53 -4.04 -22.65 24.16
CA ALA A 53 -3.92 -22.20 25.55
C ALA A 53 -5.32 -22.02 26.20
N ALA A 54 -6.24 -21.36 25.50
CA ALA A 54 -7.62 -21.17 25.94
C ALA A 54 -8.37 -22.51 26.09
N LYS A 55 -8.18 -23.44 25.15
CA LYS A 55 -8.76 -24.79 25.21
C LYS A 55 -8.24 -25.57 26.42
N ARG A 56 -6.92 -25.58 26.64
CA ARG A 56 -6.33 -26.22 27.84
C ARG A 56 -6.83 -25.57 29.14
N ASN A 57 -7.03 -24.26 29.17
CA ASN A 57 -7.56 -23.56 30.34
C ASN A 57 -9.06 -23.86 30.55
N ALA A 58 -9.85 -23.93 29.48
CA ALA A 58 -11.26 -24.31 29.55
C ALA A 58 -11.45 -25.78 29.98
N GLU A 59 -10.58 -26.69 29.53
CA GLU A 59 -10.56 -28.10 29.99
C GLU A 59 -10.21 -28.20 31.48
N LYS A 60 -9.26 -27.38 31.97
CA LYS A 60 -8.94 -27.28 33.41
C LYS A 60 -10.10 -26.69 34.23
N MET A 61 -10.84 -25.73 33.70
CA MET A 61 -12.02 -25.12 34.34
C MET A 61 -13.28 -25.99 34.25
N GLN A 62 -13.41 -26.88 33.26
CA GLN A 62 -14.49 -27.88 33.22
C GLN A 62 -14.31 -28.98 34.27
N GLY A 63 -13.06 -29.33 34.62
CA GLY A 63 -12.75 -30.22 35.74
C GLY A 63 -13.01 -29.60 37.12
N GLN A 64 -13.24 -28.29 37.18
CA GLN A 64 -13.55 -27.54 38.40
C GLN A 64 -14.95 -26.94 38.21
N ILE A 65 -16.00 -27.71 38.48
CA ILE A 65 -17.39 -27.25 38.37
C ILE A 65 -17.52 -25.97 39.20
N LEU A 66 -17.47 -24.82 38.53
CA LEU A 66 -17.83 -23.54 39.11
C LEU A 66 -19.36 -23.54 39.17
N SER A 67 -19.89 -24.27 40.15
CA SER A 67 -21.28 -24.14 40.56
C SER A 67 -21.41 -22.72 41.09
N ASP A 68 -22.11 -21.87 40.33
CA ASP A 68 -22.67 -20.66 40.91
C ASP A 68 -23.47 -21.05 42.17
N SER A 69 -23.65 -20.13 43.12
CA SER A 69 -24.29 -20.39 44.41
C SER A 69 -25.74 -20.93 44.31
N ASN A 70 -26.28 -21.05 43.09
CA ASN A 70 -27.59 -21.58 42.70
C ASN A 70 -27.54 -22.92 41.92
N GLY A 71 -26.41 -23.62 41.85
CA GLY A 71 -26.32 -24.98 41.29
C GLY A 71 -26.56 -25.08 39.77
N LYS A 72 -26.49 -23.98 39.03
CA LYS A 72 -26.56 -23.97 37.56
C LYS A 72 -25.12 -24.04 37.01
N PRO A 73 -24.82 -24.95 36.07
CA PRO A 73 -23.50 -24.98 35.47
C PRO A 73 -23.30 -23.68 34.69
N ILE A 74 -22.33 -22.86 35.07
CA ILE A 74 -21.87 -21.81 34.18
C ILE A 74 -21.24 -22.50 32.98
N MET A 75 -21.87 -22.36 31.81
CA MET A 75 -21.30 -22.84 30.57
C MET A 75 -19.99 -22.10 30.36
N GLY A 76 -18.87 -22.73 30.73
CA GLY A 76 -17.54 -22.23 30.47
C GLY A 76 -17.47 -21.88 28.99
N MET A 77 -17.18 -20.62 28.69
CA MET A 77 -17.22 -20.07 27.34
C MET A 77 -16.34 -20.93 26.43
N MET A 78 -16.95 -21.83 25.67
CA MET A 78 -16.23 -22.78 24.84
C MET A 78 -15.49 -21.98 23.76
N PRO A 79 -14.15 -22.07 23.67
CA PRO A 79 -13.41 -21.30 22.69
C PRO A 79 -13.87 -21.72 21.29
N LYS A 80 -14.41 -20.76 20.51
CA LYS A 80 -14.83 -20.99 19.13
C LYS A 80 -13.61 -21.37 18.29
N PHE A 81 -13.75 -22.41 17.48
CA PHE A 81 -12.67 -22.84 16.59
C PHE A 81 -12.19 -21.66 15.72
N PRO A 82 -10.88 -21.37 15.71
CA PRO A 82 -10.34 -20.22 15.01
C PRO A 82 -10.17 -20.55 13.52
N LEU A 83 -11.29 -20.68 12.80
CA LEU A 83 -11.30 -20.99 11.36
C LEU A 83 -10.51 -19.95 10.55
N VAL A 84 -10.60 -18.69 10.97
CA VAL A 84 -9.87 -17.56 10.36
C VAL A 84 -8.35 -17.75 10.49
N SER A 85 -7.88 -18.36 11.57
CA SER A 85 -6.45 -18.55 11.83
C SER A 85 -5.86 -19.68 10.99
N VAL A 86 -6.65 -20.73 10.72
CA VAL A 86 -6.29 -21.76 9.74
C VAL A 86 -6.18 -21.15 8.34
N GLY A 87 -7.15 -20.30 7.96
CA GLY A 87 -7.09 -19.56 6.70
C GLY A 87 -5.86 -18.65 6.60
N SER A 88 -5.54 -17.92 7.68
CA SER A 88 -4.36 -17.05 7.76
C SER A 88 -3.04 -17.82 7.65
N LEU A 89 -2.95 -19.02 8.23
CA LEU A 89 -1.78 -19.89 8.12
C LEU A 89 -1.57 -20.37 6.68
N ILE A 90 -2.63 -20.89 6.05
CA ILE A 90 -2.58 -21.41 4.68
C ILE A 90 -2.25 -20.27 3.72
N LEU A 91 -2.94 -19.13 3.85
CA LEU A 91 -2.71 -17.96 3.02
C LEU A 91 -1.30 -17.41 3.24
N GLY A 92 -0.86 -17.26 4.50
CA GLY A 92 0.49 -16.80 4.82
C GLY A 92 1.59 -17.69 4.23
N LEU A 93 1.42 -19.01 4.33
CA LEU A 93 2.33 -19.98 3.74
C LEU A 93 2.34 -19.91 2.21
N LEU A 94 1.16 -19.79 1.58
CA LEU A 94 1.02 -19.66 0.14
C LEU A 94 1.69 -18.39 -0.39
N LEU A 95 1.51 -17.25 0.28
CA LEU A 95 2.15 -15.98 -0.08
C LEU A 95 3.67 -16.00 0.15
N ALA A 96 4.15 -16.68 1.19
CA ALA A 96 5.57 -16.73 1.51
C ALA A 96 6.35 -17.70 0.60
N LEU A 97 5.79 -18.87 0.29
CA LEU A 97 6.45 -19.89 -0.51
C LEU A 97 6.25 -19.70 -2.02
N MET A 98 5.03 -19.32 -2.43
CA MET A 98 4.66 -19.19 -3.84
C MET A 98 4.01 -17.82 -4.15
N PRO A 99 4.72 -16.71 -3.89
CA PRO A 99 4.18 -15.35 -4.10
C PRO A 99 3.75 -15.12 -5.55
N GLN A 100 4.50 -15.65 -6.52
CA GLN A 100 4.21 -15.45 -7.96
C GLN A 100 2.87 -16.05 -8.36
N VAL A 101 2.54 -17.23 -7.85
CA VAL A 101 1.26 -17.89 -8.13
C VAL A 101 0.11 -17.08 -7.56
N PHE A 102 0.26 -16.58 -6.32
CA PHE A 102 -0.74 -15.72 -5.70
C PHE A 102 -0.96 -14.42 -6.49
N ILE A 103 0.12 -13.73 -6.87
CA ILE A 103 0.05 -12.48 -7.65
C ILE A 103 -0.65 -12.73 -8.99
N ALA A 104 -0.33 -13.83 -9.68
CA ALA A 104 -0.98 -14.19 -10.93
C ALA A 104 -2.49 -14.41 -10.76
N TRP A 105 -2.91 -15.22 -9.78
CA TRP A 105 -4.33 -15.46 -9.51
C TRP A 105 -5.08 -14.18 -9.11
N LEU A 106 -4.46 -13.35 -8.26
CA LEU A 106 -5.01 -12.06 -7.88
C LEU A 106 -5.24 -11.18 -9.12
N MET A 107 -4.26 -11.11 -10.02
CA MET A 107 -4.35 -10.33 -11.25
C MET A 107 -5.41 -10.88 -12.21
N PHE A 108 -5.58 -12.20 -12.31
CA PHE A 108 -6.66 -12.78 -13.11
C PHE A 108 -8.03 -12.43 -12.56
N ILE A 109 -8.23 -12.50 -11.24
CA ILE A 109 -9.48 -12.11 -10.59
C ILE A 109 -9.76 -10.62 -10.84
N LEU A 110 -8.76 -9.76 -10.64
CA LEU A 110 -8.89 -8.32 -10.89
C LEU A 110 -9.19 -8.02 -12.37
N ALA A 111 -8.52 -8.70 -13.30
CA ALA A 111 -8.77 -8.56 -14.72
C ALA A 111 -10.19 -8.96 -15.10
N PHE A 112 -10.69 -10.07 -14.56
CA PHE A 112 -12.04 -10.55 -14.80
C PHE A 112 -13.09 -9.55 -14.31
N ILE A 113 -12.94 -9.06 -13.07
CA ILE A 113 -13.83 -8.04 -12.50
C ILE A 113 -13.78 -6.76 -13.34
N LEU A 114 -12.59 -6.35 -13.79
CA LEU A 114 -12.42 -5.15 -14.61
C LEU A 114 -13.10 -5.28 -15.97
N ILE A 115 -12.96 -6.43 -16.63
CA ILE A 115 -13.63 -6.72 -17.91
C ILE A 115 -15.15 -6.71 -17.72
N LEU A 116 -15.66 -7.37 -16.68
CA LEU A 116 -17.10 -7.34 -16.38
C LEU A 116 -17.59 -5.90 -16.16
N GLY A 117 -16.86 -5.10 -15.38
CA GLY A 117 -17.19 -3.68 -15.17
C GLY A 117 -17.20 -2.87 -16.47
N ALA A 118 -16.20 -3.06 -17.34
CA ALA A 118 -16.14 -2.41 -18.63
C ALA A 118 -17.30 -2.81 -19.56
N LEU A 119 -17.67 -4.10 -19.59
CA LEU A 119 -18.82 -4.59 -20.33
C LEU A 119 -20.13 -3.96 -19.84
N THR A 120 -20.33 -3.87 -18.52
CA THR A 120 -21.50 -3.18 -17.94
C THR A 120 -21.53 -1.71 -18.36
N GLN A 121 -20.40 -1.02 -18.35
CA GLN A 121 -20.33 0.36 -18.84
C GLN A 121 -20.73 0.45 -20.32
N PHE A 122 -20.23 -0.45 -21.19
CA PHE A 122 -20.64 -0.48 -22.59
C PHE A 122 -22.15 -0.71 -22.77
N VAL A 123 -22.75 -1.63 -22.00
CA VAL A 123 -24.20 -1.87 -22.05
C VAL A 123 -24.98 -0.62 -21.65
N ASN A 124 -24.55 0.06 -20.59
CA ASN A 124 -25.18 1.30 -20.12
C ASN A 124 -25.05 2.43 -21.15
N LEU A 125 -23.88 2.60 -21.77
CA LEU A 125 -23.67 3.58 -22.84
C LEU A 125 -24.49 3.24 -24.09
N ALA A 126 -24.58 1.97 -24.45
CA ALA A 126 -25.38 1.53 -25.58
C ALA A 126 -26.88 1.78 -25.34
N SER A 127 -27.36 1.60 -24.10
CA SER A 127 -28.71 1.97 -23.70
C SER A 127 -28.93 3.48 -23.77
N ALA A 128 -28.00 4.28 -23.24
CA ALA A 128 -28.06 5.74 -23.31
C ALA A 128 -28.00 6.25 -24.77
N ALA A 129 -27.23 5.59 -25.64
CA ALA A 129 -27.11 5.92 -27.06
C ALA A 129 -28.43 5.71 -27.84
N LYS A 130 -29.32 4.85 -27.33
CA LYS A 130 -30.68 4.71 -27.87
C LYS A 130 -31.60 5.87 -27.44
N MET A 131 -31.31 6.53 -26.32
CA MET A 131 -32.11 7.64 -25.78
C MET A 131 -31.62 9.02 -26.27
N GLY A 132 -30.40 9.12 -26.79
CA GLY A 132 -29.83 10.35 -27.31
C GLY A 132 -28.42 10.16 -27.85
N ARG A 133 -27.82 11.21 -28.42
CA ARG A 133 -26.44 11.15 -28.93
C ARG A 133 -25.44 11.11 -27.77
N VAL A 134 -24.68 10.02 -27.68
CA VAL A 134 -23.56 9.87 -26.73
C VAL A 134 -22.26 10.28 -27.41
N GLY A 135 -21.49 11.18 -26.78
CA GLY A 135 -20.21 11.65 -27.32
C GLY A 135 -19.16 10.53 -27.41
N ILE A 136 -18.29 10.60 -28.42
CA ILE A 136 -17.23 9.59 -28.69
C ILE A 136 -16.29 9.39 -27.49
N LEU A 137 -16.04 10.45 -26.72
CA LEU A 137 -15.14 10.41 -25.57
C LEU A 137 -15.64 9.46 -24.48
N PHE A 138 -16.96 9.32 -24.32
CA PHE A 138 -17.54 8.40 -23.35
C PHE A 138 -17.30 6.94 -23.73
N TRP A 139 -17.23 6.61 -25.02
CA TRP A 139 -16.90 5.25 -25.48
C TRP A 139 -15.42 4.90 -25.31
N LEU A 140 -14.54 5.90 -25.21
CA LEU A 140 -13.10 5.69 -25.02
C LEU A 140 -12.79 5.12 -23.62
N PHE A 141 -13.51 5.56 -22.58
CA PHE A 141 -13.26 5.11 -21.21
C PHE A 141 -13.51 3.60 -21.00
N PRO A 142 -14.68 3.03 -21.35
CA PRO A 142 -14.92 1.59 -21.27
C PRO A 142 -13.96 0.80 -22.15
N SER A 143 -13.60 1.32 -23.33
CA SER A 143 -12.62 0.70 -24.22
C SER A 143 -11.24 0.59 -23.59
N ALA A 144 -10.76 1.67 -22.97
CA ALA A 144 -9.47 1.69 -22.27
C ALA A 144 -9.46 0.73 -21.08
N LEU A 145 -10.54 0.65 -20.30
CA LEU A 145 -10.68 -0.28 -19.17
C LEU A 145 -10.70 -1.74 -19.64
N LEU A 146 -11.42 -2.04 -20.73
CA LEU A 146 -11.44 -3.37 -21.32
C LEU A 146 -10.06 -3.79 -21.82
N LEU A 147 -9.35 -2.89 -22.51
CA LEU A 147 -7.96 -3.13 -22.93
C LEU A 147 -7.03 -3.37 -21.74
N LEU A 148 -7.16 -2.59 -20.67
CA LEU A 148 -6.36 -2.77 -19.46
C LEU A 148 -6.63 -4.13 -18.80
N GLY A 149 -7.90 -4.57 -18.78
CA GLY A 149 -8.29 -5.90 -18.31
C GLY A 149 -7.71 -7.03 -19.17
N LEU A 150 -7.76 -6.89 -20.50
CA LEU A 150 -7.16 -7.87 -21.40
C LEU A 150 -5.63 -7.93 -21.25
N LEU A 151 -4.96 -6.79 -21.12
CA LEU A 151 -3.52 -6.71 -20.88
C LEU A 151 -3.13 -7.36 -19.54
N ALA A 152 -3.96 -7.24 -18.51
CA ALA A 152 -3.75 -7.90 -17.22
C ALA A 152 -3.81 -9.43 -17.31
N ILE A 153 -4.56 -10.00 -18.27
CA ILE A 153 -4.57 -11.44 -18.55
C ILE A 153 -3.29 -11.86 -19.29
N ILE A 154 -2.84 -11.08 -20.27
CA ILE A 154 -1.67 -11.42 -21.12
C ILE A 154 -0.35 -11.25 -20.34
N LYS A 155 -0.22 -10.17 -19.56
CA LYS A 155 0.99 -9.84 -18.78
C LYS A 155 0.62 -9.42 -17.35
N PRO A 156 0.21 -10.37 -16.49
CA PRO A 156 -0.22 -10.06 -15.12
C PRO A 156 0.88 -9.40 -14.29
N SER A 157 2.14 -9.81 -14.45
CA SER A 157 3.29 -9.24 -13.74
C SER A 157 3.49 -7.75 -14.06
N ALA A 158 3.48 -7.40 -15.34
CA ALA A 158 3.68 -6.03 -15.79
C ALA A 158 2.59 -5.07 -15.26
N ILE A 159 1.35 -5.55 -15.11
CA ILE A 159 0.25 -4.75 -14.54
C ILE A 159 0.34 -4.71 -13.02
N ALA A 160 0.70 -5.81 -12.36
CA ALA A 160 0.89 -5.84 -10.90
C ALA A 160 1.96 -4.85 -10.44
N SER A 161 3.02 -4.66 -11.23
CA SER A 161 4.12 -3.76 -10.92
C SER A 161 3.94 -2.33 -11.47
N ALA A 162 2.92 -2.08 -12.29
CA ALA A 162 2.66 -0.76 -12.89
C ALA A 162 2.43 0.36 -11.86
N PRO A 163 1.69 0.16 -10.75
CA PRO A 163 1.56 1.19 -9.72
C PRO A 163 2.90 1.61 -9.12
N LEU A 164 3.79 0.65 -8.85
CA LEU A 164 5.15 0.94 -8.34
C LEU A 164 5.98 1.72 -9.35
N PHE A 165 5.80 1.44 -10.65
CA PHE A 165 6.47 2.19 -11.71
C PHE A 165 6.04 3.66 -11.71
N ILE A 166 4.73 3.94 -11.58
CA ILE A 166 4.20 5.30 -11.48
C ILE A 166 4.72 6.00 -10.22
N ILE A 167 4.70 5.31 -9.08
CA ILE A 167 5.22 5.83 -7.81
C ILE A 167 6.72 6.13 -7.91
N GLY A 168 7.51 5.26 -8.55
CA GLY A 168 8.94 5.46 -8.75
C GLY A 168 9.26 6.73 -9.55
N TRP A 169 8.54 6.98 -10.64
CA TRP A 169 8.64 8.23 -11.39
C TRP A 169 8.20 9.45 -10.57
N GLY A 170 7.12 9.32 -9.81
CA GLY A 170 6.68 10.36 -8.88
C GLY A 170 7.75 10.71 -7.85
N MET A 171 8.42 9.72 -7.28
CA MET A 171 9.51 9.91 -6.32
C MET A 171 10.75 10.56 -6.96
N LEU A 172 11.07 10.20 -8.21
CA LEU A 172 12.15 10.87 -8.95
C LEU A 172 11.87 12.36 -9.15
N ILE A 173 10.68 12.70 -9.65
CA ILE A 173 10.27 14.10 -9.87
C ILE A 173 10.28 14.85 -8.54
N TYR A 174 9.70 14.25 -7.49
CA TYR A 174 9.70 14.81 -6.15
C TYR A 174 11.12 15.11 -5.65
N GLY A 175 12.04 14.14 -5.75
CA GLY A 175 13.41 14.30 -5.30
C GLY A 175 14.16 15.40 -6.05
N VAL A 176 13.98 15.50 -7.37
CA VAL A 176 14.58 16.58 -8.19
C VAL A 176 14.03 17.95 -7.77
N VAL A 177 12.70 18.07 -7.62
CA VAL A 177 12.05 19.33 -7.21
C VAL A 177 12.52 19.76 -5.83
N GLU A 178 12.59 18.83 -4.87
CA GLU A 178 13.08 19.10 -3.52
C GLU A 178 14.54 19.59 -3.53
N LEU A 179 15.40 18.98 -4.36
CA LEU A 179 16.80 19.38 -4.52
C LEU A 179 16.91 20.81 -5.07
N LEU A 180 16.18 21.12 -6.15
CA LEU A 180 16.15 22.46 -6.76
C LEU A 180 15.66 23.52 -5.77
N ASN A 181 14.62 23.20 -4.99
CA ASN A 181 14.10 24.08 -3.96
C ASN A 181 15.11 24.30 -2.83
N ALA A 182 15.81 23.25 -2.38
CA ALA A 182 16.85 23.36 -1.36
C ALA A 182 17.99 24.28 -1.82
N PHE A 183 18.42 24.18 -3.08
CA PHE A 183 19.42 25.07 -3.65
C PHE A 183 18.94 26.52 -3.72
N LYS A 184 17.72 26.76 -4.19
CA LYS A 184 17.12 28.10 -4.28
C LYS A 184 16.99 28.75 -2.90
N VAL A 185 16.52 28.01 -1.91
CA VAL A 185 16.41 28.49 -0.52
C VAL A 185 17.78 28.79 0.08
N SER A 186 18.78 27.94 -0.17
CA SER A 186 20.15 28.18 0.30
C SER A 186 20.74 29.47 -0.29
N ASN A 187 20.54 29.70 -1.59
CA ASN A 187 21.00 30.91 -2.27
C ASN A 187 20.29 32.17 -1.73
N ASN A 188 18.96 32.14 -1.63
CA ASN A 188 18.18 33.27 -1.11
C ASN A 188 18.54 33.59 0.34
N LYS A 189 18.81 32.56 1.16
CA LYS A 189 19.26 32.76 2.54
C LYS A 189 20.59 33.50 2.61
N ARG A 190 21.54 33.19 1.72
CA ARG A 190 22.83 33.89 1.65
C ARG A 190 22.65 35.36 1.29
N ILE A 191 21.79 35.66 0.31
CA ILE A 191 21.48 37.03 -0.11
C ILE A 191 20.80 37.81 1.02
N TRP A 192 19.82 37.20 1.69
CA TRP A 192 19.11 37.84 2.81
C TRP A 192 20.05 38.17 3.98
N LEU A 193 20.97 37.27 4.33
CA LEU A 193 21.96 37.51 5.38
C LEU A 193 22.90 38.68 5.04
N LYS A 194 23.36 38.78 3.78
CA LYS A 194 24.15 39.93 3.31
C LYS A 194 23.38 41.25 3.45
N ASN A 195 22.12 41.26 3.05
CA ASN A 195 21.28 42.46 3.14
C ASN A 195 20.99 42.88 4.59
N GLN A 196 20.87 41.93 5.52
CA GLN A 196 20.70 42.23 6.96
C GLN A 196 21.98 42.82 7.55
N GLN A 197 23.14 42.25 7.21
CA GLN A 197 24.45 42.77 7.64
C GLN A 197 24.62 44.22 7.18
N GLN A 198 24.37 44.49 5.89
CA GLN A 198 24.47 45.83 5.32
C GLN A 198 23.52 46.83 5.98
N LYS A 199 22.26 46.44 6.27
CA LYS A 199 21.32 47.29 7.01
C LYS A 199 21.75 47.55 8.45
N GLN A 200 22.46 46.61 9.07
CA GLN A 200 22.99 46.77 10.43
C GLN A 200 24.21 47.69 10.46
N ASP A 201 25.11 47.55 9.49
CA ASP A 201 26.26 48.44 9.33
C ASP A 201 25.84 49.87 9.00
N LEU A 202 24.87 50.04 8.09
CA LEU A 202 24.32 51.36 7.75
C LEU A 202 23.68 52.05 8.97
N ARG A 203 22.98 51.28 9.81
CA ARG A 203 22.44 51.82 11.07
C ARG A 203 23.55 52.28 11.99
N LYS A 204 24.62 51.49 12.19
CA LYS A 204 25.75 51.91 13.04
C LYS A 204 26.39 53.22 12.59
N PHE A 205 26.55 53.42 11.28
CA PHE A 205 27.08 54.67 10.72
C PHE A 205 26.18 55.89 10.98
N MET A 206 24.87 55.71 11.10
CA MET A 206 23.92 56.81 11.27
C MET A 206 23.80 57.29 12.73
N TRP A 207 24.32 56.52 13.70
CA TRP A 207 24.34 56.85 15.14
C TRP A 207 25.72 57.29 15.64
N MET A 208 26.69 57.51 14.73
CA MET A 208 28.06 57.92 15.00
C MET A 208 28.30 59.30 14.39
#